data_AF-A0A970G666-F1
#
_entry.id   AF-A0A970G666-F1
#
_cell.length_a   1.000
_cell.length_b   1.000
_cell.length_c   1.000
_cell.angle_alpha   90.00
_cell.angle_beta   90.00
_cell.angle_gamma   90.00
#
_symmetry.space_group_name_H-M   'P 1'
#
loop_
_entity.id
_entity.type
_entity.pdbx_description
1 polymer ?
#
loop_
_entity_poly.entity_id
_entity_poly.type
_entity_poly.pdbx_seq_one_letter_code
_entity_poly.pdbx_strand_id
1 'polypeptide(L)'
;MDGLEFLKEYQKNIGNYLPMVDHAEWIFEKRDPGNMVVNIGWNCGLMEGGRPYFSEFWAMDYLSMLSVFISSIGIENLSPAEVDALCEKNRVYHRINVSWVPTVKPFTDTKGNAFYSVNLIVGDEERVYVDGTSTHYPFSLLNEHNRSRNAGTGGCEKKG
;
A
#
# COMPACT_ATOMS: atom_id res chain seq x y z
N MET A 1 16.67 -0.41 -4.35
CA MET A 1 15.55 0.08 -5.17
C MET A 1 14.56 0.68 -4.22
N ASP A 2 14.24 1.94 -4.43
CA ASP A 2 13.25 2.64 -3.62
C ASP A 2 11.81 2.33 -4.09
N GLY A 3 10.79 2.80 -3.35
CA GLY A 3 9.39 2.46 -3.66
C GLY A 3 8.92 3.03 -5.01
N LEU A 4 9.38 4.22 -5.39
CA LEU A 4 9.00 4.84 -6.67
C LEU A 4 9.71 4.18 -7.86
N GLU A 5 10.98 3.82 -7.70
CA GLU A 5 11.72 3.02 -8.66
C GLU A 5 11.05 1.65 -8.86
N PHE A 6 10.68 0.98 -7.77
CA PHE A 6 9.99 -0.29 -7.84
C PHE A 6 8.62 -0.18 -8.51
N LEU A 7 7.82 0.83 -8.17
CA LEU A 7 6.54 1.07 -8.83
C LEU A 7 6.68 1.20 -10.35
N LYS A 8 7.68 1.97 -10.81
CA LYS A 8 7.97 2.14 -12.24
C LYS A 8 8.40 0.82 -12.89
N GLU A 9 9.21 0.03 -12.21
CA GLU A 9 9.68 -1.27 -12.70
C GLU A 9 8.55 -2.30 -12.79
N TYR A 10 7.73 -2.38 -11.74
CA TYR A 10 6.53 -3.21 -11.69
C TYR A 10 5.59 -2.90 -12.86
N GLN A 11 5.33 -1.61 -13.10
CA GLN A 11 4.42 -1.19 -14.17
C GLN A 11 4.92 -1.54 -15.57
N LYS A 12 6.24 -1.50 -15.80
CA LYS A 12 6.84 -1.90 -17.09
C LYS A 12 6.81 -3.42 -17.31
N ASN A 13 6.74 -4.20 -16.23
CA ASN A 13 6.95 -5.63 -16.25
C ASN A 13 5.83 -6.39 -15.51
N ILE A 14 4.58 -5.92 -15.61
CA ILE A 14 3.47 -6.42 -14.77
C ILE A 14 3.26 -7.95 -14.89
N GLY A 15 3.55 -8.53 -16.05
CA GLY A 15 3.44 -9.98 -16.28
C GLY A 15 4.48 -10.83 -15.54
N ASN A 16 5.52 -10.20 -14.97
CA ASN A 16 6.59 -10.88 -14.23
C ASN A 16 6.34 -10.91 -12.72
N TYR A 17 5.29 -10.25 -12.23
CA TYR A 17 4.99 -10.12 -10.81
C TYR A 17 3.60 -10.66 -10.49
N LEU A 18 3.38 -11.02 -9.23
CA LEU A 18 2.02 -11.16 -8.72
C LEU A 18 1.32 -9.79 -8.74
N PRO A 19 -0.02 -9.74 -8.79
CA PRO A 19 -0.75 -8.49 -8.72
C PRO A 19 -0.38 -7.68 -7.48
N MET A 20 -0.22 -6.37 -7.65
CA MET A 20 -0.03 -5.38 -6.60
C MET A 20 -1.08 -4.30 -6.76
N VAL A 21 -1.66 -3.86 -5.65
CA VAL A 21 -2.43 -2.62 -5.61
C VAL A 21 -1.45 -1.49 -5.93
N ASP A 22 -1.65 -0.74 -7.00
CA ASP A 22 -0.67 0.30 -7.39
C ASP A 22 -1.28 1.71 -7.50
N HIS A 23 -2.59 1.83 -7.25
CA HIS A 23 -3.38 3.06 -7.32
C HIS A 23 -3.01 3.97 -8.50
N ALA A 24 -2.53 3.41 -9.61
CA ALA A 24 -1.84 4.16 -10.67
C ALA A 24 -2.74 5.14 -11.43
N GLU A 25 -4.04 5.12 -11.16
CA GLU A 25 -5.07 5.93 -11.78
C GLU A 25 -5.77 6.86 -10.77
N TRP A 26 -5.41 6.75 -9.50
CA TRP A 26 -6.07 7.48 -8.42
C TRP A 26 -5.26 8.73 -8.09
N ILE A 27 -5.96 9.85 -7.96
CA ILE A 27 -5.40 11.08 -7.43
C ILE A 27 -5.98 11.26 -6.04
N PHE A 28 -5.15 11.09 -5.03
CA PHE A 28 -5.56 11.21 -3.64
C PHE A 28 -5.65 12.68 -3.26
N GLU A 29 -6.80 13.10 -2.75
CA GLU A 29 -6.91 14.39 -2.10
C GLU A 29 -6.05 14.43 -0.84
N LYS A 30 -5.55 15.62 -0.49
CA LYS A 30 -4.73 15.80 0.71
C LYS A 30 -5.50 15.43 1.99
N ARG A 31 -6.81 15.65 1.98
CA ARG A 31 -7.75 15.26 3.03
C ARG A 31 -9.05 14.84 2.35
N ASP A 32 -9.59 13.70 2.73
CA ASP A 32 -10.94 13.29 2.35
C ASP A 32 -11.95 14.16 3.13
N PRO A 33 -12.75 15.00 2.45
CA PRO A 33 -13.72 15.88 3.11
C PRO A 33 -14.90 15.14 3.73
N GLY A 34 -15.18 13.90 3.31
CA GLY A 34 -16.30 13.10 3.84
C GLY A 34 -15.98 12.39 5.15
N ASN A 35 -14.74 11.93 5.31
CA ASN A 35 -14.34 11.06 6.43
C ASN A 35 -13.23 11.64 7.32
N MET A 36 -12.79 12.88 7.04
CA MET A 36 -11.67 13.53 7.74
C MET A 36 -10.33 12.77 7.68
N VAL A 37 -10.23 11.77 6.81
CA VAL A 37 -9.01 10.98 6.60
C VAL A 37 -7.97 11.83 5.89
N VAL A 38 -6.73 11.80 6.40
CA VAL A 38 -5.58 12.45 5.78
C VAL A 38 -4.63 11.38 5.25
N ASN A 39 -4.44 11.36 3.94
CA ASN A 39 -3.44 10.52 3.30
C ASN A 39 -2.05 11.13 3.53
N ILE A 40 -1.19 10.42 4.27
CA ILE A 40 0.12 10.93 4.67
C ILE A 40 1.18 10.46 3.67
N GLY A 41 1.26 9.14 3.46
CA GLY A 41 2.26 8.59 2.57
C GLY A 41 1.98 7.17 2.13
N TRP A 42 2.83 6.66 1.25
CA TRP A 42 2.70 5.35 0.66
C TRP A 42 4.06 4.71 0.51
N ASN A 43 4.10 3.40 0.35
CA ASN A 43 5.29 2.69 -0.08
C ASN A 43 4.88 1.45 -0.89
N CYS A 44 5.83 0.92 -1.66
CA CYS A 44 5.69 -0.41 -2.23
C CYS A 44 7.06 -1.06 -2.38
N GLY A 45 7.06 -2.38 -2.55
CA GLY A 45 8.30 -3.13 -2.67
C GLY A 45 8.06 -4.60 -2.81
N LEU A 46 9.12 -5.39 -2.61
CA LEU A 46 9.09 -6.84 -2.64
C LEU A 46 9.34 -7.40 -1.24
N MET A 47 8.52 -8.37 -0.86
CA MET A 47 8.79 -9.30 0.23
C MET A 47 9.79 -10.38 -0.25
N GLU A 48 10.39 -11.08 0.71
CA GLU A 48 11.12 -12.33 0.49
C GLU A 48 10.26 -13.28 -0.37
N GLY A 49 10.88 -13.89 -1.39
CA GLY A 49 10.17 -14.71 -2.38
C GLY A 49 9.53 -13.91 -3.53
N GLY A 50 9.75 -12.59 -3.60
CA GLY A 50 9.34 -11.75 -4.73
C GLY A 50 7.87 -11.37 -4.75
N ARG A 51 7.14 -11.56 -3.63
CA ARG A 51 5.74 -11.10 -3.52
C ARG A 51 5.71 -9.57 -3.36
N PRO A 52 5.06 -8.84 -4.27
CA PRO A 52 4.95 -7.39 -4.13
C PRO A 52 3.97 -7.02 -3.01
N TYR A 53 4.23 -5.89 -2.38
CA TYR A 53 3.34 -5.25 -1.43
C TYR A 53 3.15 -3.78 -1.79
N PHE A 54 1.99 -3.24 -1.40
CA PHE A 54 1.74 -1.80 -1.36
C PHE A 54 1.29 -1.43 0.04
N SER A 55 1.71 -0.28 0.54
CA SER A 55 1.30 0.24 1.83
C SER A 55 0.82 1.68 1.75
N GLU A 56 -0.21 1.97 2.52
CA GLU A 56 -0.80 3.30 2.69
C GLU A 56 -0.70 3.71 4.15
N PHE A 57 -0.19 4.91 4.38
CA PHE A 57 -0.09 5.54 5.68
C PHE A 57 -1.02 6.75 5.72
N TRP A 58 -1.96 6.72 6.65
CA TRP A 58 -3.02 7.71 6.75
C TRP A 58 -3.34 8.02 8.22
N ALA A 59 -4.04 9.12 8.46
CA ALA A 59 -4.49 9.52 9.79
C ALA A 59 -5.97 9.86 9.82
N MET A 60 -6.61 9.54 10.94
CA MET A 60 -8.03 9.79 11.21
C MET A 60 -8.22 9.80 12.73
N ASP A 61 -9.04 10.72 13.25
CA ASP A 61 -9.45 10.76 14.66
C ASP A 61 -8.30 10.52 15.66
N TYR A 62 -7.25 11.34 15.55
CA TYR A 62 -6.07 11.29 16.42
C TYR A 62 -5.22 10.00 16.33
N LEU A 63 -5.55 9.11 15.40
CA LEU A 63 -4.79 7.90 15.10
C LEU A 63 -4.03 8.05 13.79
N SER A 64 -2.81 7.50 13.77
CA SER A 64 -2.09 7.19 12.54
C SER A 64 -2.18 5.70 12.27
N MET A 65 -2.50 5.34 11.03
CA MET A 65 -2.79 3.98 10.60
C MET A 65 -1.98 3.59 9.37
N LEU A 66 -1.60 2.32 9.31
CA LEU A 66 -0.94 1.68 8.18
C LEU A 66 -1.85 0.59 7.63
N SER A 67 -2.07 0.63 6.32
CA SER A 67 -2.75 -0.41 5.56
C SER A 67 -1.74 -1.04 4.60
N VAL A 68 -1.58 -2.35 4.65
CA VAL A 68 -0.68 -3.11 3.76
C VAL A 68 -1.51 -4.06 2.90
N PHE A 69 -1.27 -4.06 1.61
CA PHE A 69 -1.92 -4.91 0.63
C PHE A 69 -0.93 -5.87 0.02
N ILE A 70 -1.27 -7.16 0.04
CA ILE A 70 -0.49 -8.22 -0.61
C ILE A 70 -1.41 -9.16 -1.39
N SER A 71 -0.97 -9.65 -2.55
CA SER A 71 -1.73 -10.63 -3.30
C SER A 71 -1.99 -11.87 -2.44
N SER A 72 -3.19 -12.44 -2.52
CA SER A 72 -3.51 -13.71 -1.84
C SER A 72 -3.04 -14.93 -2.63
N ILE A 73 -2.61 -14.77 -3.89
CA ILE A 73 -2.23 -15.88 -4.78
C ILE A 73 -1.08 -16.69 -4.15
N GLY A 74 -1.31 -17.98 -3.94
CA GLY A 74 -0.36 -18.92 -3.34
C GLY A 74 -0.25 -18.84 -1.81
N ILE A 75 -1.07 -18.04 -1.14
CA ILE A 75 -1.16 -17.94 0.33
C ILE A 75 -2.60 -17.95 0.84
N GLU A 76 -3.55 -18.46 0.05
CA GLU A 76 -5.00 -18.42 0.31
C GLU A 76 -5.41 -19.17 1.58
N ASN A 77 -4.61 -20.15 1.98
CA ASN A 77 -4.84 -20.98 3.16
C ASN A 77 -4.16 -20.44 4.43
N LEU A 78 -3.42 -19.33 4.34
CA LEU A 78 -2.84 -18.71 5.53
C LEU A 78 -3.96 -18.10 6.37
N SER A 79 -3.86 -18.32 7.68
CA SER A 79 -4.68 -17.64 8.67
C SER A 79 -4.33 -16.15 8.74
N PRO A 80 -5.23 -15.30 9.26
CA PRO A 80 -4.94 -13.90 9.56
C PRO A 80 -3.63 -13.68 10.33
N ALA A 81 -3.33 -14.53 11.31
CA ALA A 81 -2.11 -14.44 12.11
C ALA A 81 -0.85 -14.78 11.30
N GLU A 82 -0.92 -15.72 10.36
CA GLU A 82 0.20 -16.07 9.49
C GLU A 82 0.46 -14.98 8.43
N VAL A 83 -0.59 -14.31 7.95
CA VAL A 83 -0.46 -13.16 7.04
C VAL A 83 0.17 -11.96 7.76
N ASP A 84 -0.27 -11.66 8.99
CA ASP A 84 0.37 -10.67 9.87
C ASP A 84 1.86 -11.00 10.07
N ALA A 85 2.16 -12.22 10.49
CA ALA A 85 3.54 -12.70 10.67
C ALA A 85 4.38 -12.62 9.40
N LEU A 86 3.79 -12.84 8.22
CA LEU A 86 4.47 -12.67 6.94
C LEU A 86 4.90 -11.22 6.71
N CYS A 87 4.02 -10.25 6.98
CA CYS A 87 4.34 -8.82 6.85
C CYS A 87 5.47 -8.40 7.80
N GLU A 88 5.40 -8.84 9.06
CA GLU A 88 6.39 -8.51 10.08
C GLU A 88 7.75 -9.17 9.81
N LYS A 89 7.76 -10.45 9.41
CA LYS A 89 8.99 -11.16 8.99
C LYS A 89 9.71 -10.41 7.85
N ASN A 90 8.94 -9.84 6.93
CA ASN A 90 9.45 -9.10 5.78
C ASN A 90 9.76 -7.62 6.07
N ARG A 91 9.64 -7.17 7.33
CA ARG A 91 9.90 -5.80 7.75
C ARG A 91 9.11 -4.76 6.95
N VAL A 92 7.89 -5.10 6.56
CA VAL A 92 6.96 -4.09 6.04
C VAL A 92 6.57 -3.13 7.16
N TYR A 93 6.41 -3.67 8.36
CA TYR A 93 6.36 -2.96 9.63
C TYR A 93 6.98 -3.84 10.72
N HIS A 94 7.30 -3.24 11.87
CA HIS A 94 7.69 -3.98 13.06
C HIS A 94 6.96 -3.43 14.29
N ARG A 95 6.20 -4.28 14.99
CA ARG A 95 5.40 -3.83 16.14
C ARG A 95 6.26 -3.73 17.39
N ILE A 96 6.10 -2.66 18.16
CA ILE A 96 6.76 -2.45 19.44
C ILE A 96 5.74 -2.20 20.55
N ASN A 97 5.94 -2.84 21.70
CA ASN A 97 5.19 -2.57 22.94
C ASN A 97 3.65 -2.64 22.80
N VAL A 98 3.12 -3.56 22.00
CA VAL A 98 1.68 -3.75 21.81
C VAL A 98 1.25 -5.20 22.01
N SER A 99 0.04 -5.38 22.53
CA SER A 99 -0.62 -6.68 22.70
C SER A 99 -1.77 -6.92 21.72
N TRP A 100 -2.13 -5.92 20.91
CA TRP A 100 -3.18 -6.04 19.93
C TRP A 100 -2.65 -6.66 18.63
N VAL A 101 -3.55 -7.29 17.88
CA VAL A 101 -3.25 -7.93 16.59
C VAL A 101 -3.83 -7.07 15.46
N PRO A 102 -3.09 -6.82 14.37
CA PRO A 102 -3.60 -6.19 13.17
C PRO A 102 -4.87 -6.86 12.66
N THR A 103 -5.74 -6.05 12.06
CA THR A 103 -6.90 -6.58 11.35
C THR A 103 -6.46 -7.03 9.96
N VAL A 104 -6.54 -8.34 9.69
CA VAL A 104 -6.31 -8.89 8.35
C VAL A 104 -7.65 -9.29 7.72
N LYS A 105 -7.93 -8.75 6.53
CA LYS A 105 -9.15 -9.04 5.79
C LYS A 105 -8.86 -9.37 4.33
N PRO A 106 -9.59 -10.32 3.71
CA PRO A 106 -9.57 -10.46 2.27
C PRO A 106 -10.15 -9.20 1.60
N PHE A 107 -9.58 -8.82 0.47
CA PHE A 107 -9.95 -7.66 -0.33
C PHE A 107 -9.87 -8.03 -1.81
N THR A 108 -10.81 -7.54 -2.62
CA THR A 108 -10.77 -7.69 -4.08
C THR A 108 -10.73 -6.30 -4.71
N ASP A 109 -9.77 -6.07 -5.59
CA ASP A 109 -9.68 -4.78 -6.29
C ASP A 109 -10.71 -4.65 -7.43
N THR A 110 -10.73 -3.49 -8.07
CA THR A 110 -11.62 -3.21 -9.21
C THR A 110 -11.31 -4.03 -10.46
N LYS A 111 -10.15 -4.71 -10.50
CA LYS A 111 -9.71 -5.58 -11.61
C LYS A 111 -9.95 -7.06 -11.30
N GLY A 112 -10.56 -7.38 -10.15
CA GLY A 112 -10.86 -8.75 -9.73
C GLY A 112 -9.69 -9.50 -9.10
N ASN A 113 -8.57 -8.83 -8.85
CA ASN A 113 -7.43 -9.45 -8.17
C ASN A 113 -7.74 -9.58 -6.67
N ALA A 114 -7.37 -10.73 -6.10
CA ALA A 114 -7.56 -11.03 -4.69
C ALA A 114 -6.30 -10.69 -3.86
N PHE A 115 -6.54 -10.05 -2.72
CA PHE A 115 -5.51 -9.58 -1.80
C PHE A 115 -5.90 -9.86 -0.34
N TYR A 116 -4.93 -9.74 0.54
CA TYR A 116 -5.14 -9.43 1.94
C TYR A 116 -4.84 -7.95 2.20
N SER A 117 -5.71 -7.31 2.97
CA SER A 117 -5.51 -5.99 3.56
C SER A 117 -5.21 -6.15 5.06
N VAL A 118 -4.00 -5.77 5.47
CA VAL A 118 -3.52 -5.79 6.84
C VAL A 118 -3.53 -4.37 7.38
N ASN A 119 -4.34 -4.12 8.40
CA ASN A 119 -4.57 -2.78 8.94
C ASN A 119 -4.12 -2.73 10.40
N LEU A 120 -3.27 -1.75 10.73
CA LEU A 120 -2.72 -1.58 12.07
C LEU A 120 -2.60 -0.11 12.45
N ILE A 121 -2.63 0.14 13.77
CA ILE A 121 -2.38 1.45 14.34
C ILE A 121 -0.87 1.63 14.48
N VAL A 122 -0.35 2.72 13.91
CA VAL A 122 1.07 3.08 14.01
C VAL A 122 1.33 3.90 15.26
N GLY A 123 0.41 4.77 15.62
CA GLY A 123 0.51 5.61 16.81
C GLY A 123 -0.78 6.39 17.06
N ASP A 124 -0.85 6.93 18.26
CA ASP A 124 -1.86 7.88 18.71
C ASP A 124 -1.18 9.14 19.27
N GLU A 125 -1.93 9.97 19.99
CA GLU A 125 -1.42 11.22 20.56
C GLU A 125 -0.35 10.99 21.65
N GLU A 126 -0.33 9.82 22.27
CA GLU A 126 0.56 9.53 23.40
C GLU A 126 1.76 8.67 23.00
N ARG A 127 1.57 7.75 22.05
CA ARG A 127 2.50 6.64 21.83
C ARG A 127 2.65 6.25 20.36
N VAL A 128 3.82 5.66 20.08
CA VAL A 128 4.14 4.98 18.81
C VAL A 128 4.21 3.48 19.08
N TYR A 129 3.59 2.71 18.20
CA TYR A 129 3.39 1.27 18.30
C TYR A 129 4.14 0.47 17.24
N VAL A 130 4.76 1.15 16.27
CA VAL A 130 5.50 0.54 15.18
C VAL A 130 6.86 1.22 15.07
N ASP A 131 7.91 0.41 15.05
CA ASP A 131 9.29 0.83 14.77
C ASP A 131 9.68 0.37 13.37
N GLY A 132 10.64 1.05 12.75
CA GLY A 132 11.29 0.58 11.52
C GLY A 132 10.33 0.28 10.36
N THR A 133 9.40 1.19 10.05
CA THR A 133 8.64 1.08 8.80
C THR A 133 9.58 1.27 7.60
N SER A 134 9.26 0.60 6.50
CA SER A 134 9.86 0.95 5.22
C SER A 134 9.53 2.42 4.89
N THR A 135 10.46 3.14 4.27
CA THR A 135 10.33 4.59 4.04
C THR A 135 9.05 4.91 3.26
N HIS A 136 8.13 5.65 3.90
CA HIS A 136 6.92 6.12 3.22
C HIS A 136 7.19 7.44 2.50
N TYR A 137 6.80 7.49 1.24
CA TYR A 137 6.83 8.67 0.38
C TYR A 137 5.54 9.46 0.54
N PRO A 138 5.56 10.80 0.49
CA PRO A 138 4.32 11.57 0.50
C PRO A 138 3.46 11.21 -0.72
N PHE A 139 2.14 11.12 -0.53
CA PHE A 139 1.20 10.87 -1.62
C PHE A 139 1.25 11.91 -2.74
N SER A 140 1.80 13.10 -2.50
CA SER A 140 2.06 14.09 -3.55
C SER A 140 2.95 13.53 -4.66
N LEU A 141 3.94 12.69 -4.33
CA LEU A 141 4.82 12.06 -5.32
C LEU A 141 4.07 11.00 -6.15
N LEU A 142 3.18 10.22 -5.53
CA LEU A 142 2.33 9.28 -6.26
C LEU A 142 1.38 10.02 -7.19
N ASN A 143 0.76 11.10 -6.69
CA ASN A 143 -0.12 11.94 -7.49
C ASN A 143 0.60 12.57 -8.70
N GLU A 144 1.84 13.04 -8.52
CA GLU A 144 2.65 13.55 -9.62
C GLU A 144 2.93 12.48 -10.67
N HIS A 145 3.35 11.29 -10.23
CA HIS A 145 3.56 10.13 -11.10
C HIS A 145 2.29 9.81 -11.91
N ASN A 146 1.15 9.66 -11.23
CA ASN A 146 -0.13 9.31 -11.85
C ASN A 146 -0.60 10.38 -12.85
N ARG A 147 -0.45 11.68 -12.53
CA ARG A 147 -0.79 12.77 -13.46
C ARG A 147 0.06 12.73 -14.73
N SER A 148 1.37 12.52 -14.59
CA SER A 148 2.30 12.47 -15.73
C SER A 148 1.94 11.34 -16.70
N ARG A 149 1.53 10.19 -16.15
CA ARG A 149 1.09 9.03 -16.91
C ARG A 149 -0.22 9.29 -17.66
N ASN A 150 -1.21 9.86 -16.98
CA ASN A 150 -2.51 10.16 -17.57
C ASN A 150 -2.40 11.20 -18.71
N ALA A 151 -1.50 12.18 -18.58
CA ALA A 151 -1.23 13.15 -19.63
C ALA A 151 -0.58 12.51 -20.88
N GLY A 152 0.33 11.53 -20.69
CA GLY A 152 0.98 10.80 -21.78
C GLY A 152 0.04 9.89 -22.57
N THR A 153 -1.05 9.41 -21.96
CA THR A 153 -2.07 8.59 -22.63
C THR A 153 -3.11 9.40 -23.43
N GLY A 154 -3.14 10.73 -23.28
CA GLY A 154 -4.08 11.62 -23.97
C GLY A 154 -3.65 12.07 -25.38
N GLY A 155 -2.52 11.58 -25.90
CA GLY A 155 -1.91 12.06 -27.15
C GLY A 155 -2.30 11.31 -28.43
N CYS A 156 -3.40 10.56 -28.45
CA CYS A 156 -3.92 9.96 -29.68
C CYS A 156 -5.33 10.50 -29.98
N GLU A 157 -5.40 11.79 -30.31
CA GLU A 157 -6.54 12.35 -31.03
C GLU A 157 -6.67 11.60 -32.36
N LYS A 158 -7.70 10.77 -32.49
CA LYS A 158 -8.15 10.27 -33.78
C LYS A 158 -8.58 11.48 -34.60
N LYS A 159 -7.78 11.84 -35.61
CA LYS A 159 -8.27 12.64 -36.74
C LYS A 159 -9.36 11.82 -37.45
N GLY A 160 -10.59 12.25 -37.27
CA GLY A 160 -11.74 11.90 -38.11
C GLY A 160 -12.16 13.14 -38.88
#